data_AF-C0FRM6-F1
#
_entry.id   AF-C0FRM6-F1
#
_cell.length_a   1.000
_cell.length_b   1.000
_cell.length_c   1.000
_cell.angle_alpha   90.00
_cell.angle_beta   90.00
_cell.angle_gamma   90.00
#
_symmetry.space_group_name_H-M   'P 1'
#
loop_
_entity.id
_entity.type
_entity.pdbx_description
1 polymer ?
#
loop_
_entity_poly.entity_id
_entity_poly.type
_entity_poly.pdbx_seq_one_letter_code
_entity_poly.pdbx_strand_id
1 'polypeptide(L)' 'MICEKCKGKMNWSIEGATQGWRCPMCGWNIITTYIEDIDRDETEYSLYIKNVTEVDAEK' A
#
# COMPACT_ATOMS: atom_id res chain seq x y z
N MET A 1 -3.35 -14.36 -16.28
CA MET A 1 -2.50 -13.81 -17.38
C MET A 1 -1.84 -14.95 -18.13
N ILE A 2 -1.49 -14.76 -19.42
CA ILE A 2 -0.76 -15.74 -20.25
C ILE A 2 0.66 -15.23 -20.48
N CYS A 3 1.66 -16.10 -20.36
CA CYS A 3 3.06 -15.76 -20.58
C CYS A 3 3.31 -15.40 -22.05
N GLU A 4 3.96 -14.27 -22.30
CA GLU A 4 4.24 -13.83 -23.67
C GLU A 4 5.25 -14.74 -24.38
N LYS A 5 6.18 -15.37 -23.62
CA LYS A 5 7.27 -16.21 -24.13
C LYS A 5 6.83 -17.62 -24.49
N CYS A 6 6.17 -18.33 -23.57
CA CYS A 6 5.80 -19.74 -23.77
C CYS A 6 4.29 -19.99 -23.93
N LYS A 7 3.46 -18.93 -23.87
CA LYS A 7 1.98 -19.02 -23.90
C LYS A 7 1.36 -19.86 -22.77
N GLY A 8 2.15 -20.24 -21.77
CA GLY A 8 1.66 -20.93 -20.58
C GLY A 8 0.87 -20.01 -19.65
N LYS A 9 0.00 -20.61 -18.82
CA LYS A 9 -0.73 -19.88 -17.76
C LYS A 9 0.24 -19.39 -16.69
N MET A 10 0.08 -18.15 -16.25
CA MET A 10 0.90 -17.55 -15.20
C MET A 10 0.17 -17.55 -13.86
N ASN A 11 0.95 -17.55 -12.77
CA ASN A 11 0.49 -17.46 -11.40
C ASN A 11 0.76 -16.07 -10.83
N TRP A 12 -0.17 -15.55 -10.04
CA TRP A 12 0.04 -14.34 -9.26
C TRP A 12 0.67 -14.71 -7.92
N SER A 13 1.67 -13.97 -7.46
CA SER A 13 2.18 -14.08 -6.09
C SER A 13 2.73 -12.76 -5.55
N ILE A 14 2.72 -12.65 -4.22
CA ILE A 14 3.32 -11.56 -3.45
C ILE A 14 4.38 -12.20 -2.53
N GLU A 15 5.61 -11.70 -2.59
CA GLU A 15 6.77 -12.17 -1.85
C GLU A 15 7.54 -10.95 -1.31
N GLY A 16 7.33 -10.61 -0.03
CA GLY A 16 7.84 -9.37 0.55
C GLY A 16 7.34 -8.14 -0.20
N ALA A 17 8.25 -7.23 -0.56
CA ALA A 17 7.94 -6.03 -1.33
C ALA A 17 7.77 -6.27 -2.84
N THR A 18 7.63 -7.53 -3.31
CA THR A 18 7.50 -7.86 -4.74
C THR A 18 6.18 -8.56 -5.03
N GLN A 19 5.39 -8.02 -5.95
CA GLN A 19 4.17 -8.66 -6.44
C GLN A 19 4.18 -8.81 -7.96
N GLY A 20 3.47 -9.80 -8.49
CA GLY A 20 3.28 -9.89 -9.93
C GLY A 20 2.96 -11.28 -10.45
N TRP A 21 3.02 -11.38 -11.78
CA TRP A 21 2.78 -12.62 -12.52
C TRP A 21 4.10 -13.35 -12.80
N ARG A 22 4.19 -14.61 -12.37
CA ARG A 22 5.34 -15.50 -12.62
C ARG A 22 4.92 -16.68 -13.50
N CYS A 23 5.71 -16.99 -14.53
CA CYS A 23 5.48 -18.15 -15.38
C CYS A 23 6.21 -19.38 -14.81
N PRO A 24 5.50 -20.45 -14.39
CA PRO A 24 6.14 -21.64 -13.83
C PRO A 24 6.87 -22.48 -14.89
N MET A 25 6.59 -22.27 -16.17
CA MET A 25 7.12 -23.09 -17.26
C MET A 25 8.48 -22.61 -17.78
N CYS A 26 8.72 -21.30 -17.81
CA CYS A 26 9.92 -20.73 -18.45
C CYS A 26 10.63 -19.64 -17.63
N GLY A 27 10.16 -19.36 -16.40
CA GLY A 27 10.79 -18.38 -15.50
C GLY A 27 10.54 -16.91 -15.85
N TRP A 28 9.97 -16.60 -17.02
CA TRP A 28 9.61 -15.23 -17.37
C TRP A 28 8.55 -14.66 -16.42
N ASN A 29 8.68 -13.38 -16.09
CA ASN A 29 7.85 -12.72 -15.09
C ASN A 29 7.58 -11.25 -15.42
N ILE A 30 6.45 -10.73 -14.92
CA ILE A 30 6.12 -9.31 -14.84
C ILE A 30 5.88 -9.03 -13.37
N ILE A 31 6.78 -8.27 -12.75
CA ILE A 31 6.72 -7.95 -11.33
C ILE A 31 6.79 -6.44 -11.12
N THR A 32 6.20 -6.00 -10.03
CA THR A 32 6.25 -4.62 -9.53
C THR A 32 6.45 -4.65 -8.02
N THR A 33 6.82 -3.51 -7.46
CA THR A 33 6.89 -3.34 -6.02
C THR A 33 5.49 -3.44 -5.42
N TYR A 34 5.35 -4.26 -4.38
CA TYR A 34 4.20 -4.24 -3.49
C TYR A 34 4.49 -3.25 -2.37
N ILE A 35 3.56 -2.32 -2.17
CA ILE A 35 3.56 -1.40 -1.04
C ILE A 35 2.31 -1.76 -0.26
N GLU A 36 2.49 -2.10 1.01
CA GLU A 36 1.36 -2.37 1.92
C GLU A 36 0.48 -1.12 2.04
N ASP A 37 -0.79 -1.35 2.38
CA ASP A 37 -1.72 -0.24 2.61
C ASP A 37 -1.19 0.65 3.74
N ILE A 38 -1.35 1.96 3.59
CA ILE A 38 -1.00 2.90 4.66
C ILE A 38 -2.02 2.70 5.77
N ASP A 39 -1.52 2.40 6.98
CA ASP A 39 -2.36 2.35 8.17
C ASP A 39 -3.08 3.69 8.35
N ARG A 40 -4.41 3.63 8.29
CA ARG A 40 -5.24 4.81 8.46
C ARG A 40 -5.28 5.15 9.95
N ASP A 41 -4.86 6.36 10.30
CA ASP A 41 -5.13 6.92 11.62
C ASP A 41 -6.66 7.10 11.77
N GLU A 42 -7.25 6.37 12.71
CA GLU A 42 -8.68 6.43 13.01
C GLU A 42 -9.01 7.50 14.06
N THR A 43 -8.02 8.29 14.49
CA THR A 43 -8.20 9.36 15.47
C THR A 43 -9.09 10.46 14.90
N GLU A 44 -10.24 10.65 15.54
CA GLU A 44 -11.15 11.76 15.24
C GLU A 44 -10.83 12.96 16.13
N TYR A 45 -10.55 14.11 15.51
CA TYR A 45 -10.28 15.36 16.22
C TYR A 45 -11.48 16.28 16.15
N SER A 46 -11.96 16.72 17.31
CA SER A 46 -12.99 17.76 17.43
C SER A 46 -12.35 19.07 17.91
N LEU A 47 -12.55 20.14 17.15
CA LEU A 47 -12.07 21.47 17.45
C LEU A 47 -13.24 22.36 17.87
N TYR A 48 -13.06 23.11 18.96
CA TYR A 48 -14.04 24.10 19.40
C TYR A 48 -13.34 25.42 19.76
N ILE A 49 -14.01 26.52 19.43
CA ILE A 49 -13.57 27.85 19.83
C ILE A 49 -14.12 28.11 21.23
N LYS A 50 -13.23 28.33 22.18
CA LYS A 50 -13.58 28.84 23.51
C LYS A 50 -13.20 30.32 23.57
N ASN A 51 -14.19 31.19 23.71
CA ASN A 51 -13.91 32.58 24.07
C ASN A 51 -13.33 32.58 25.49
N VAL A 52 -12.09 33.02 25.61
CA VAL A 52 -11.39 33.17 26.89
C VAL A 52 -11.21 34.65 27.19
N THR A 53 -11.40 35.03 28.45
CA THR A 53 -11.19 36.40 28.95
C THR A 53 -9.74 36.67 29.30
N GLU A 54 -8.94 35.62 29.51
CA GLU A 54 -7.52 35.67 29.78
C GLU A 54 -6.81 34.66 28.88
N VAL A 55 -5.73 35.10 28.24
CA VAL A 55 -4.87 34.24 27.41
C VAL A 55 -3.76 33.74 28.30
N ASP A 56 -3.64 32.42 28.39
CA ASP A 56 -2.56 31.76 29.12
C ASP A 56 -1.24 31.98 28.35
N ALA A 57 -0.38 32.85 28.86
CA ALA A 57 0.83 33.31 28.16
C ALA A 57 2.06 32.41 28.40
N GLU A 58 1.91 31.29 29.12
CA GLU A 58 3.02 30.41 29.52
C GLU A 58 3.13 29.10 28.71
N LYS A 59 2.72 29.08 27.44
CA LYS A 59 3.03 27.97 26.52
C LYS A 59 3.87 28.38 25.33
#